data_AF-R9TAB3-F1
#
_entry.id   AF-R9TAB3-F1
#
_cell.length_a   1.000
_cell.length_b   1.000
_cell.length_c   1.000
_cell.angle_alpha   90.00
_cell.angle_beta   90.00
_cell.angle_gamma   90.00
#
_symmetry.space_group_name_H-M   'P 1'
#
loop_
_entity.id
_entity.type
_entity.pdbx_description
1 polymer ?
#
loop_
_entity_poly.entity_id
_entity_poly.type
_entity_poly.pdbx_seq_one_letter_code
_entity_poly.pdbx_strand_id
1 'polypeptide(L)'
;MKAAAAVAVIAVLATAFFLQADDAGQQEIKTDTGIEETLVSHTYSWVYERERYVLTAEFSQSEYLAARAENRGTVTLSSYADYIDCRSVSALAESLAEYTDDTPAFILSFVQSLEYIDDYESTGYQEYPKYPIETLVDGGGDCEDVAALYSSLMGALGYDTALIYIPTSATTAHMVSGIAGDFTGAGLYDSSRTKYFIAECTARWEIGDVPQGVVFDPELCLVLKGGHTLASDKIVSTNHLPIDITELREDLISAGGMR
;
A
#
# COMPACT_ATOMS: atom_id res chain seq x y z
N MET A 1 2.04 -22.02 22.84
CA MET A 1 0.67 -21.83 22.33
C MET A 1 0.13 -20.52 22.88
N LYS A 2 0.39 -19.40 22.19
CA LYS A 2 -0.44 -18.20 22.36
C LYS A 2 -1.67 -18.45 21.48
N ALA A 3 -2.85 -18.45 22.09
CA ALA A 3 -4.10 -18.62 21.35
C ALA A 3 -4.25 -17.43 20.39
N ALA A 4 -4.52 -17.70 19.11
CA ALA A 4 -4.97 -16.68 18.17
C ALA A 4 -6.33 -16.17 18.67
N ALA A 5 -6.31 -15.04 19.38
CA ALA A 5 -7.52 -14.30 19.67
C ALA A 5 -8.01 -13.72 18.33
N ALA A 6 -9.25 -14.04 17.97
CA ALA A 6 -9.97 -13.26 16.97
C ALA A 6 -10.17 -11.86 17.57
N VAL A 7 -9.32 -10.92 17.19
CA VAL A 7 -9.50 -9.52 17.52
C VAL A 7 -10.40 -8.94 16.43
N ALA A 8 -11.60 -8.53 16.81
CA ALA A 8 -12.44 -7.68 15.97
C ALA A 8 -11.85 -6.27 16.07
N VAL A 9 -11.26 -5.78 14.98
CA VAL A 9 -10.70 -4.44 14.92
C VAL A 9 -11.73 -3.54 14.26
N ILE A 10 -12.27 -2.61 15.03
CA ILE A 10 -13.16 -1.57 14.52
C ILE A 10 -12.27 -0.38 14.13
N ALA A 11 -11.94 -0.24 12.85
CA ALA A 11 -11.34 0.99 12.33
C ALA A 11 -12.45 2.03 12.10
N VAL A 12 -12.82 2.78 13.15
CA VAL A 12 -13.72 3.93 13.00
C VAL A 12 -12.89 5.17 12.67
N LEU A 13 -12.79 5.50 11.37
CA LEU A 13 -12.34 6.82 10.95
C LEU A 13 -13.56 7.70 10.74
N ALA A 14 -13.96 8.40 11.80
CA ALA A 14 -14.88 9.51 11.71
C ALA A 14 -14.11 10.79 12.05
N THR A 15 -13.84 11.61 11.04
CA THR A 15 -13.27 12.94 11.28
C THR A 15 -14.27 13.84 12.02
N ALA A 16 -13.75 14.48 13.08
CA ALA A 16 -14.36 15.47 14.01
C ALA A 16 -15.09 14.90 15.25
N PHE A 17 -14.35 14.78 16.36
CA PHE A 17 -14.90 14.58 17.70
C PHE A 17 -14.71 15.82 18.58
N PHE A 18 -15.79 16.36 19.15
CA PHE A 18 -15.74 17.23 20.32
C PHE A 18 -16.10 16.41 21.57
N LEU A 19 -15.16 16.27 22.50
CA LEU A 19 -15.43 15.69 23.82
C LEU A 19 -16.15 16.73 24.68
N GLN A 20 -17.44 16.49 24.97
CA GLN A 20 -18.14 17.16 26.06
C GLN A 20 -18.59 16.08 27.05
N ALA A 21 -18.01 16.12 28.25
CA ALA A 21 -18.30 15.15 29.30
C ALA A 21 -19.58 15.55 30.04
N ASP A 22 -20.60 14.70 29.99
CA ASP A 22 -21.73 14.77 30.92
C ASP A 22 -21.60 13.68 32.00
N ASP A 23 -22.01 14.06 33.22
CA ASP A 23 -21.75 13.43 34.53
C ASP A 23 -22.56 12.13 34.78
N ALA A 24 -22.65 11.25 33.78
CA ALA A 24 -23.41 10.01 33.89
C ALA A 24 -22.80 8.85 33.09
N GLY A 25 -21.51 8.55 33.28
CA GLY A 25 -20.92 7.20 33.17
C GLY A 25 -21.20 6.33 31.94
N GLN A 26 -21.75 6.85 30.85
CA GLN A 26 -21.98 6.18 29.59
C GLN A 26 -21.30 7.00 28.50
N GLN A 27 -20.24 6.44 27.91
CA GLN A 27 -19.63 7.01 26.70
C GLN A 27 -20.58 6.77 25.53
N GLU A 28 -21.42 7.76 25.23
CA GLU A 28 -22.22 7.78 24.02
C GLU A 28 -21.45 8.57 22.96
N ILE A 29 -20.91 7.86 21.97
CA ILE A 29 -20.26 8.45 20.80
C ILE A 29 -21.38 9.06 19.93
N LYS A 30 -21.59 10.38 20.01
CA LYS A 30 -22.53 11.11 19.13
C LYS A 30 -21.80 11.72 17.95
N THR A 31 -22.14 11.27 16.74
CA THR A 31 -21.76 11.93 15.49
C THR A 31 -22.73 13.08 15.20
N ASP A 32 -22.21 14.29 15.02
CA ASP A 32 -23.00 15.54 14.89
C ASP A 32 -23.65 15.75 13.51
N THR A 33 -23.90 14.68 12.75
CA THR A 33 -24.52 14.75 11.41
C THR A 33 -25.72 13.84 11.21
N GLY A 34 -26.05 12.94 12.15
CA GLY A 34 -27.22 12.06 12.01
C GLY A 34 -27.19 11.13 10.80
N ILE A 35 -26.03 10.96 10.15
CA ILE A 35 -25.80 9.95 9.12
C ILE A 35 -25.17 8.76 9.83
N GLU A 36 -25.89 7.63 9.87
CA GLU A 36 -25.30 6.36 10.28
C GLU A 36 -24.26 5.97 9.23
N GLU A 37 -22.99 5.86 9.65
CA GLU A 37 -21.92 5.37 8.79
C GLU A 37 -22.10 3.87 8.56
N THR A 38 -22.12 3.45 7.29
CA THR A 38 -22.14 2.02 6.94
C THR A 38 -20.73 1.48 6.94
N LEU A 39 -20.50 0.39 7.67
CA LEU A 39 -19.23 -0.32 7.67
C LEU A 39 -19.28 -1.57 6.78
N VAL A 40 -18.20 -1.81 6.05
CA VAL A 40 -17.97 -3.04 5.29
C VAL A 40 -16.99 -3.91 6.07
N SER A 41 -17.43 -5.10 6.46
CA SER A 41 -16.61 -6.04 7.24
C SER A 41 -15.92 -7.05 6.34
N HIS A 42 -14.61 -7.18 6.47
CA HIS A 42 -13.80 -8.19 5.78
C HIS A 42 -13.00 -9.01 6.78
N THR A 43 -12.92 -10.32 6.54
CA THR A 43 -12.12 -11.25 7.34
C THR A 43 -10.96 -11.78 6.52
N TYR A 44 -9.76 -11.51 6.99
CA TYR A 44 -8.52 -11.97 6.40
C TYR A 44 -7.99 -13.17 7.17
N SER A 45 -7.31 -14.08 6.46
CA SER A 45 -6.67 -15.26 7.05
C SER A 45 -5.36 -15.54 6.35
N TRP A 46 -4.25 -15.52 7.09
CA TRP A 46 -2.92 -15.74 6.53
C TRP A 46 -2.06 -16.63 7.43
N VAL A 47 -0.87 -16.96 6.95
CA VAL A 47 0.10 -17.80 7.66
C VAL A 47 1.43 -17.06 7.76
N TYR A 48 1.94 -16.95 8.99
CA TYR A 48 3.25 -16.42 9.33
C TYR A 48 3.96 -17.39 10.28
N GLU A 49 5.24 -17.69 10.03
CA GLU A 49 6.04 -18.64 10.82
C GLU A 49 5.33 -19.96 11.19
N ARG A 50 4.52 -20.50 10.26
CA ARG A 50 3.70 -21.73 10.40
C ARG A 50 2.47 -21.62 11.29
N GLU A 51 2.20 -20.45 11.86
CA GLU A 51 0.98 -20.16 12.61
C GLU A 51 -0.05 -19.48 11.70
N ARG A 52 -1.34 -19.79 11.93
CA ARG A 52 -2.44 -19.17 11.20
C ARG A 52 -3.00 -18.00 12.00
N TYR A 53 -3.16 -16.87 11.32
CA TYR A 53 -3.75 -15.65 11.85
C TYR A 53 -5.06 -15.38 11.13
N VAL A 54 -6.01 -14.80 11.87
CA VAL A 54 -7.31 -14.37 11.35
C VAL A 54 -7.60 -13.01 11.97
N LEU A 55 -7.98 -12.05 11.13
CA LEU A 55 -8.32 -10.70 11.54
C LEU A 55 -9.57 -10.24 10.79
N THR A 56 -10.55 -9.75 11.52
CA THR A 56 -11.72 -9.09 10.94
C THR A 56 -11.53 -7.59 11.10
N ALA A 57 -11.51 -6.88 9.97
CA ALA A 57 -11.46 -5.43 9.91
C ALA A 57 -12.78 -4.89 9.36
N GLU A 58 -13.16 -3.72 9.84
CA GLU A 58 -14.30 -2.96 9.34
C GLU A 58 -13.82 -1.68 8.70
N PHE A 59 -14.31 -1.38 7.50
CA PHE A 59 -13.94 -0.21 6.71
C PHE A 59 -15.13 0.69 6.49
N SER A 60 -14.92 2.00 6.49
CA SER A 60 -15.96 2.97 6.12
C SER A 60 -16.36 2.78 4.66
N GLN A 61 -17.65 2.52 4.42
CA GLN A 61 -18.18 2.44 3.06
C GLN A 61 -18.08 3.80 2.36
N SER A 62 -18.27 4.89 3.09
CA SER A 62 -18.21 6.23 2.51
C SER A 62 -16.77 6.59 2.09
N GLU A 63 -15.75 6.25 2.88
CA GLU A 63 -14.34 6.44 2.51
C GLU A 63 -13.94 5.56 1.31
N TYR A 64 -14.36 4.29 1.28
CA TYR A 64 -14.13 3.43 0.12
C TYR A 64 -14.75 4.01 -1.16
N LEU A 65 -16.00 4.44 -1.10
CA LEU A 65 -16.68 5.05 -2.26
C LEU A 65 -16.04 6.38 -2.66
N ALA A 66 -15.53 7.17 -1.70
CA ALA A 66 -14.81 8.40 -1.98
C ALA A 66 -13.48 8.13 -2.72
N ALA A 67 -12.71 7.13 -2.30
CA ALA A 67 -11.49 6.69 -2.98
C ALA A 67 -11.78 6.21 -4.42
N ARG A 68 -12.83 5.42 -4.60
CA ARG A 68 -13.30 4.96 -5.94
C ARG A 68 -13.70 6.11 -6.85
N ALA A 69 -14.28 7.17 -6.28
CA ALA A 69 -14.75 8.34 -7.02
C ALA A 69 -13.63 9.34 -7.35
N GLU A 70 -12.42 9.16 -6.82
CA GLU A 70 -11.32 10.07 -7.09
C GLU A 70 -10.89 10.02 -8.55
N ASN A 71 -10.75 11.20 -9.15
CA ASN A 71 -10.26 11.32 -10.51
C ASN A 71 -8.74 11.16 -10.52
N ARG A 72 -8.28 10.02 -11.02
CA ARG A 72 -6.86 9.63 -11.09
C ARG A 72 -6.06 10.34 -12.17
N GLY A 73 -6.74 11.06 -13.08
CA GLY A 73 -6.09 11.79 -14.17
C GLY A 73 -5.23 10.88 -15.05
N THR A 74 -4.08 11.40 -15.49
CA THR A 74 -3.05 10.61 -16.17
C THR A 74 -2.13 10.00 -15.13
N VAL A 75 -2.08 8.67 -15.06
CA VAL A 75 -1.12 7.95 -14.22
C VAL A 75 0.27 8.07 -14.85
N THR A 76 1.21 8.56 -14.04
CA THR A 76 2.63 8.69 -14.40
C THR A 76 3.45 7.89 -13.39
N LEU A 77 4.70 7.58 -13.74
CA LEU A 77 5.56 6.84 -12.82
C LEU A 77 5.70 7.52 -11.44
N SER A 78 5.79 8.86 -11.40
CA SER A 78 5.87 9.58 -10.13
C SER A 78 4.57 9.60 -9.34
N SER A 79 3.40 9.48 -9.99
CA SER A 79 2.11 9.59 -9.29
C SER A 79 1.74 8.33 -8.50
N TYR A 80 2.37 7.17 -8.73
CA TYR A 80 2.12 5.99 -7.89
C TYR A 80 2.42 6.24 -6.41
N ALA A 81 3.39 7.11 -6.14
CA ALA A 81 3.75 7.50 -4.77
C ALA A 81 2.61 8.25 -4.04
N ASP A 82 1.65 8.84 -4.78
CA ASP A 82 0.50 9.53 -4.20
C ASP A 82 -0.55 8.55 -3.62
N TYR A 83 -0.48 7.28 -3.98
CA TYR A 83 -1.35 6.22 -3.46
C TYR A 83 -0.83 5.59 -2.16
N ILE A 84 0.33 6.05 -1.66
CA ILE A 84 0.73 5.77 -0.28
C ILE A 84 -0.11 6.65 0.65
N ASP A 85 -1.13 6.07 1.29
CA ASP A 85 -2.04 6.77 2.18
C ASP A 85 -2.20 6.04 3.53
N CYS A 86 -1.60 6.60 4.57
CA CYS A 86 -1.65 6.06 5.92
C CYS A 86 -3.02 6.24 6.60
N ARG A 87 -3.85 7.20 6.13
CA ARG A 87 -5.06 7.63 6.85
C ARG A 87 -6.04 6.49 7.02
N SER A 88 -6.35 5.77 5.94
CA SER A 88 -7.34 4.70 5.92
C SER A 88 -6.85 3.38 6.53
N VAL A 89 -5.56 3.26 6.84
CA VAL A 89 -4.95 2.00 7.30
C VAL A 89 -4.33 2.07 8.69
N SER A 90 -4.32 3.24 9.34
CA SER A 90 -3.62 3.43 10.62
C SER A 90 -4.11 2.48 11.73
N ALA A 91 -5.43 2.36 11.91
CA ALA A 91 -6.00 1.47 12.94
C ALA A 91 -5.72 -0.02 12.66
N LEU A 92 -5.72 -0.41 11.38
CA LEU A 92 -5.35 -1.77 10.98
C LEU A 92 -3.86 -2.03 11.24
N ALA A 93 -3.00 -1.07 10.91
CA ALA A 93 -1.56 -1.19 11.12
C ALA A 93 -1.23 -1.34 12.61
N GLU A 94 -1.81 -0.51 13.48
CA GLU A 94 -1.67 -0.61 14.93
C GLU A 94 -2.09 -1.99 15.44
N SER A 95 -3.24 -2.48 14.99
CA SER A 95 -3.74 -3.79 15.39
C SER A 95 -2.87 -4.94 14.91
N LEU A 96 -2.32 -4.87 13.70
CA LEU A 96 -1.37 -5.86 13.19
C LEU A 96 -0.06 -5.85 14.00
N ALA A 97 0.41 -4.68 14.41
CA ALA A 97 1.62 -4.53 15.23
C ALA A 97 1.49 -5.15 16.63
N GLU A 98 0.27 -5.27 17.18
CA GLU A 98 0.06 -5.91 18.48
C GLU A 98 0.31 -7.43 18.48
N TYR A 99 0.29 -8.08 17.31
CA TYR A 99 0.46 -9.54 17.21
C TYR A 99 1.91 -10.00 17.42
N THR A 100 2.90 -9.14 17.19
CA THR A 100 4.31 -9.54 17.13
C THR A 100 5.27 -8.37 17.35
N ASP A 101 6.46 -8.69 17.85
CA ASP A 101 7.58 -7.74 17.89
C ASP A 101 8.30 -7.63 16.53
N ASP A 102 8.13 -8.61 15.63
CA ASP A 102 8.66 -8.60 14.26
C ASP A 102 7.62 -8.04 13.28
N THR A 103 7.28 -6.76 13.47
CA THR A 103 6.17 -6.11 12.78
C THR A 103 6.33 -6.06 11.24
N PRO A 104 7.50 -5.69 10.66
CA PRO A 104 7.64 -5.56 9.21
C PRO A 104 7.39 -6.86 8.44
N ALA A 105 8.06 -7.95 8.83
CA ALA A 105 7.92 -9.23 8.15
C ALA A 105 6.51 -9.83 8.34
N PHE A 106 5.90 -9.62 9.50
CA PHE A 106 4.53 -10.05 9.75
C PHE A 106 3.50 -9.32 8.90
N ILE A 107 3.55 -8.00 8.84
CA ILE A 107 2.65 -7.20 7.99
C ILE A 107 2.90 -7.51 6.52
N LEU A 108 4.16 -7.73 6.11
CA LEU A 108 4.48 -8.14 4.75
C LEU A 108 3.79 -9.46 4.40
N SER A 109 3.81 -10.44 5.31
CA SER A 109 3.14 -11.73 5.10
C SER A 109 1.62 -11.64 5.03
N PHE A 110 1.02 -10.64 5.70
CA PHE A 110 -0.40 -10.33 5.59
C PHE A 110 -0.72 -9.78 4.20
N VAL A 111 0.05 -8.80 3.72
CA VAL A 111 -0.15 -8.23 2.38
C VAL A 111 0.08 -9.27 1.29
N GLN A 112 1.13 -10.09 1.40
CA GLN A 112 1.41 -11.22 0.49
C GLN A 112 0.33 -12.31 0.47
N SER A 113 -0.65 -12.26 1.38
CA SER A 113 -1.78 -13.20 1.41
C SER A 113 -3.00 -12.74 0.63
N LEU A 114 -3.03 -11.47 0.21
CA LEU A 114 -4.10 -10.92 -0.61
C LEU A 114 -4.05 -11.48 -2.03
N GLU A 115 -5.17 -11.41 -2.74
CA GLU A 115 -5.25 -11.89 -4.11
C GLU A 115 -4.49 -10.95 -5.05
N TYR A 116 -3.72 -11.52 -5.99
CA TYR A 116 -3.17 -10.74 -7.09
C TYR A 116 -4.29 -10.54 -8.12
N ILE A 117 -4.72 -9.30 -8.31
CA ILE A 117 -5.84 -8.96 -9.19
C ILE A 117 -5.39 -7.90 -10.18
N ASP A 118 -5.34 -8.24 -11.46
CA ASP A 118 -4.99 -7.32 -12.55
C ASP A 118 -6.03 -6.19 -12.70
N ASP A 119 -5.55 -4.99 -13.02
CA ASP A 119 -6.37 -3.80 -13.21
C ASP A 119 -7.49 -3.97 -14.22
N TYR A 120 -7.19 -4.57 -15.37
CA TYR A 120 -8.18 -4.75 -16.42
C TYR A 120 -9.24 -5.75 -15.99
N GLU A 121 -8.85 -6.80 -15.27
CA GLU A 121 -9.78 -7.79 -14.74
C GLU A 121 -10.67 -7.21 -13.62
N SER A 122 -10.14 -6.34 -12.77
CA SER A 122 -10.90 -5.77 -11.63
C SER A 122 -11.74 -4.54 -11.97
N THR A 123 -11.25 -3.67 -12.85
CA THR A 123 -11.86 -2.35 -13.10
C THR A 123 -12.26 -2.12 -14.55
N GLY A 124 -11.68 -2.88 -15.48
CA GLY A 124 -11.84 -2.68 -16.93
C GLY A 124 -10.96 -1.56 -17.51
N TYR A 125 -10.09 -0.95 -16.71
CA TYR A 125 -9.07 0.00 -17.16
C TYR A 125 -7.72 -0.70 -17.35
N GLN A 126 -6.86 -0.16 -18.22
CA GLN A 126 -5.51 -0.72 -18.40
C GLN A 126 -4.55 -0.36 -17.26
N GLU A 127 -4.91 0.65 -16.46
CA GLU A 127 -4.11 1.21 -15.38
C GLU A 127 -5.06 1.91 -14.40
N TYR A 128 -5.13 1.43 -13.17
CA TYR A 128 -6.01 1.85 -12.09
C TYR A 128 -5.31 1.63 -10.74
N PRO A 129 -4.33 2.47 -10.36
CA PRO A 129 -3.75 2.40 -9.03
C PRO A 129 -4.84 2.59 -7.96
N LYS A 130 -4.91 1.65 -7.04
CA LYS A 130 -5.85 1.62 -5.92
C LYS A 130 -5.28 2.35 -4.72
N TYR A 131 -6.14 3.04 -3.99
CA TYR A 131 -5.81 3.45 -2.64
C TYR A 131 -5.82 2.23 -1.70
N PRO A 132 -5.07 2.25 -0.58
CA PRO A 132 -4.99 1.14 0.36
C PRO A 132 -6.34 0.59 0.84
N ILE A 133 -7.33 1.47 1.05
CA ILE A 133 -8.70 1.05 1.42
C ILE A 133 -9.40 0.26 0.32
N GLU A 134 -9.16 0.60 -0.95
CA GLU A 134 -9.70 -0.16 -2.08
C GLU A 134 -9.07 -1.55 -2.16
N THR A 135 -7.74 -1.65 -2.05
CA THR A 135 -7.04 -2.94 -2.02
C THR A 135 -7.55 -3.85 -0.90
N LEU A 136 -7.80 -3.28 0.29
CA LEU A 136 -8.31 -4.03 1.43
C LEU A 136 -9.77 -4.49 1.22
N VAL A 137 -10.67 -3.61 0.80
CA VAL A 137 -12.09 -3.92 0.60
C VAL A 137 -12.29 -4.85 -0.61
N ASP A 138 -11.56 -4.64 -1.70
CA ASP A 138 -11.62 -5.51 -2.89
C ASP A 138 -10.94 -6.87 -2.64
N GLY A 139 -10.13 -6.99 -1.58
CA GLY A 139 -9.43 -8.22 -1.20
C GLY A 139 -8.10 -8.46 -1.93
N GLY A 140 -7.62 -7.47 -2.69
CA GLY A 140 -6.40 -7.56 -3.48
C GLY A 140 -6.25 -6.47 -4.54
N GLY A 141 -5.17 -6.60 -5.30
CA GLY A 141 -4.72 -5.70 -6.35
C GLY A 141 -3.48 -6.27 -7.03
N ASP A 142 -2.93 -5.58 -8.00
CA ASP A 142 -1.68 -5.96 -8.65
C ASP A 142 -0.47 -5.36 -7.94
N CYS A 143 0.68 -5.29 -8.60
CA CYS A 143 1.97 -5.10 -7.94
C CYS A 143 2.09 -3.79 -7.18
N GLU A 144 1.66 -2.68 -7.78
CA GLU A 144 1.67 -1.35 -7.20
C GLU A 144 0.66 -1.19 -6.06
N ASP A 145 -0.50 -1.82 -6.18
CA ASP A 145 -1.58 -1.72 -5.21
C ASP A 145 -1.14 -2.32 -3.87
N VAL A 146 -0.62 -3.55 -3.92
CA VAL A 146 -0.16 -4.24 -2.70
C VAL A 146 1.13 -3.61 -2.16
N ALA A 147 1.98 -3.05 -3.03
CA ALA A 147 3.17 -2.31 -2.60
C ALA A 147 2.80 -0.99 -1.89
N ALA A 148 1.82 -0.24 -2.42
CA ALA A 148 1.29 0.97 -1.80
C ALA A 148 0.59 0.65 -0.47
N LEU A 149 -0.17 -0.44 -0.40
CA LEU A 149 -0.79 -0.91 0.84
C LEU A 149 0.25 -1.22 1.93
N TYR A 150 1.27 -2.03 1.62
CA TYR A 150 2.33 -2.35 2.60
C TYR A 150 3.06 -1.08 3.05
N SER A 151 3.42 -0.20 2.10
CA SER A 151 4.08 1.07 2.40
C SER A 151 3.22 1.95 3.31
N SER A 152 1.91 1.96 3.09
CA SER A 152 0.96 2.75 3.90
C SER A 152 0.77 2.20 5.31
N LEU A 153 0.68 0.87 5.47
CA LEU A 153 0.60 0.21 6.78
C LEU A 153 1.87 0.48 7.59
N MET A 154 3.04 0.28 6.99
CA MET A 154 4.32 0.51 7.65
C MET A 154 4.57 2.00 7.92
N GLY A 155 4.19 2.88 6.99
CA GLY A 155 4.24 4.33 7.17
C GLY A 155 3.38 4.81 8.34
N ALA A 156 2.18 4.24 8.52
CA ALA A 156 1.33 4.55 9.67
C ALA A 156 1.98 4.17 11.02
N LEU A 157 2.85 3.16 11.03
CA LEU A 157 3.64 2.75 12.19
C LEU A 157 4.95 3.53 12.35
N GLY A 158 5.18 4.55 11.51
CA GLY A 158 6.35 5.42 11.58
C GLY A 158 7.60 4.88 10.88
N TYR A 159 7.48 3.83 10.07
CA TYR A 159 8.58 3.38 9.21
C TYR A 159 8.70 4.29 7.99
N ASP A 160 9.93 4.60 7.58
CA ASP A 160 10.18 5.29 6.32
C ASP A 160 10.11 4.27 5.17
N THR A 161 9.22 4.54 4.21
CA THR A 161 8.90 3.65 3.09
C THR A 161 8.91 4.38 1.77
N ALA A 162 9.09 3.64 0.69
CA ALA A 162 8.96 4.13 -0.67
C ALA A 162 8.40 3.03 -1.57
N LEU A 163 7.90 3.38 -2.75
CA LEU A 163 7.77 2.40 -3.83
C LEU A 163 9.10 2.30 -4.58
N ILE A 164 9.37 1.12 -5.11
CA ILE A 164 10.53 0.84 -5.95
C ILE A 164 10.02 0.32 -7.29
N TYR A 165 10.30 1.10 -8.33
CA TYR A 165 10.03 0.71 -9.70
C TYR A 165 11.20 -0.11 -10.26
N ILE A 166 10.91 -1.32 -10.74
CA ILE A 166 11.88 -2.23 -11.33
C ILE A 166 11.49 -2.51 -12.79
N PRO A 167 12.22 -1.98 -13.79
CA PRO A 167 12.00 -2.35 -15.18
C PRO A 167 12.24 -3.86 -15.39
N THR A 168 11.27 -4.57 -15.96
CA THR A 168 11.40 -6.01 -16.26
C THR A 168 11.56 -6.29 -17.75
N SER A 169 11.12 -5.37 -18.62
CA SER A 169 11.39 -5.36 -20.04
C SER A 169 11.32 -3.94 -20.61
N ALA A 170 11.42 -3.80 -21.94
CA ALA A 170 11.22 -2.52 -22.60
C ALA A 170 9.79 -1.95 -22.44
N THR A 171 8.82 -2.78 -22.07
CA THR A 171 7.39 -2.39 -22.01
C THR A 171 6.68 -2.83 -20.73
N THR A 172 7.40 -3.40 -19.77
CA THR A 172 6.84 -3.90 -18.52
C THR A 172 7.75 -3.54 -17.36
N ALA A 173 7.15 -3.36 -16.20
CA ALA A 173 7.84 -3.16 -14.96
C ALA A 173 7.18 -3.97 -13.85
N HIS A 174 7.84 -3.97 -12.70
CA HIS A 174 7.34 -4.54 -11.47
C HIS A 174 7.49 -3.50 -10.38
N MET A 175 6.42 -3.22 -9.65
CA MET A 175 6.44 -2.33 -8.50
C MET A 175 6.55 -3.14 -7.22
N VAL A 176 7.49 -2.77 -6.36
CA VAL A 176 7.64 -3.36 -5.02
C VAL A 176 7.64 -2.27 -3.97
N SER A 177 7.37 -2.63 -2.72
CA SER A 177 7.62 -1.68 -1.64
C SER A 177 9.10 -1.71 -1.25
N GLY A 178 9.59 -0.59 -0.73
CA GLY A 178 10.88 -0.42 -0.10
C GLY A 178 10.70 0.05 1.33
N ILE A 179 11.42 -0.55 2.27
CA ILE A 179 11.39 -0.16 3.70
C ILE A 179 12.78 0.15 4.22
N ALA A 180 12.93 1.28 4.91
CA ALA A 180 14.17 1.63 5.60
C ALA A 180 14.23 0.98 6.99
N GLY A 181 15.41 0.53 7.39
CA GLY A 181 15.63 -0.10 8.69
C GLY A 181 16.91 -0.93 8.74
N ASP A 182 17.02 -1.74 9.80
CA ASP A 182 18.14 -2.68 9.97
C ASP A 182 17.77 -4.06 9.41
N PHE A 183 17.76 -4.15 8.08
CA PHE A 183 17.49 -5.38 7.35
C PHE A 183 18.74 -5.82 6.57
N THR A 184 18.69 -7.02 5.99
CA THR A 184 19.76 -7.55 5.12
C THR A 184 19.25 -7.73 3.71
N GLY A 185 20.15 -7.83 2.73
CA GLY A 185 19.79 -8.12 1.34
C GLY A 185 19.67 -6.90 0.42
N ALA A 186 18.93 -7.08 -0.65
CA ALA A 186 18.75 -6.14 -1.75
C ALA A 186 17.94 -4.92 -1.35
N GLY A 187 18.28 -3.78 -1.96
CA GLY A 187 17.63 -2.52 -1.72
C GLY A 187 18.27 -1.40 -2.52
N LEU A 188 17.61 -0.25 -2.54
CA LEU A 188 18.04 0.94 -3.26
C LEU A 188 18.28 2.11 -2.32
N TYR A 189 19.22 2.96 -2.68
CA TYR A 189 19.45 4.22 -1.98
C TYR A 189 18.66 5.32 -2.66
N ASP A 190 17.98 6.14 -1.87
CA ASP A 190 17.48 7.42 -2.36
C ASP A 190 18.61 8.46 -2.48
N SER A 191 18.28 9.65 -2.97
CA SER A 191 19.23 10.77 -3.11
C SER A 191 19.78 11.26 -1.76
N SER A 192 19.10 10.97 -0.64
CA SER A 192 19.53 11.29 0.72
C SER A 192 20.44 10.22 1.35
N ARG A 193 20.73 9.14 0.61
CA ARG A 193 21.47 7.95 1.06
C ARG A 193 20.73 7.10 2.11
N THR A 194 19.42 7.21 2.17
CA THR A 194 18.59 6.25 2.92
C THR A 194 18.41 5.00 2.07
N LYS A 195 18.70 3.82 2.64
CA LYS A 195 18.51 2.54 1.95
C LYS A 195 17.11 2.00 2.22
N TYR A 196 16.40 1.67 1.15
CA TYR A 196 15.12 0.99 1.15
C TYR A 196 15.33 -0.46 0.72
N PHE A 197 15.15 -1.38 1.65
CA PHE A 197 15.22 -2.82 1.38
C PHE A 197 13.95 -3.27 0.68
N ILE A 198 14.10 -4.16 -0.30
CA ILE A 198 12.97 -4.67 -1.08
C ILE A 198 12.01 -5.41 -0.16
N ALA A 199 10.73 -5.05 -0.22
CA ALA A 199 9.62 -5.77 0.38
C ALA A 199 8.66 -6.19 -0.75
N GLU A 200 8.93 -7.37 -1.31
CA GLU A 200 8.12 -7.95 -2.37
C GLU A 200 6.74 -8.36 -1.83
N CYS A 201 5.67 -7.82 -2.40
CA CYS A 201 4.31 -7.96 -1.87
C CYS A 201 3.44 -8.96 -2.66
N THR A 202 3.84 -9.37 -3.86
CA THR A 202 3.02 -10.21 -4.76
C THR A 202 3.23 -11.71 -4.59
N ALA A 203 4.28 -12.10 -3.86
CA ALA A 203 4.61 -13.49 -3.58
C ALA A 203 5.38 -13.58 -2.25
N ARG A 204 5.49 -14.81 -1.71
CA ARG A 204 6.18 -15.05 -0.44
C ARG A 204 7.69 -14.90 -0.58
N TRP A 205 8.20 -13.77 -0.11
CA TRP A 205 9.62 -13.42 -0.04
C TRP A 205 9.94 -12.71 1.27
N GLU A 206 11.18 -12.80 1.73
CA GLU A 206 11.64 -12.07 2.89
C GLU A 206 12.06 -10.64 2.50
N ILE A 207 12.12 -9.74 3.48
CA ILE A 207 12.64 -8.39 3.25
C ILE A 207 14.10 -8.50 2.80
N GLY A 208 14.40 -7.88 1.66
CA GLY A 208 15.70 -7.90 1.01
C GLY A 208 15.89 -9.01 -0.03
N ASP A 209 14.90 -9.88 -0.23
CA ASP A 209 14.92 -10.81 -1.37
C ASP A 209 14.55 -10.11 -2.68
N VAL A 210 15.15 -10.56 -3.78
CA VAL A 210 14.74 -10.19 -5.14
C VAL A 210 13.89 -11.33 -5.70
N PRO A 211 12.69 -11.06 -6.24
CA PRO A 211 11.83 -12.09 -6.81
C PRO A 211 12.54 -12.86 -7.92
N GLN A 212 12.34 -14.18 -7.96
CA GLN A 212 12.91 -15.00 -9.01
C GLN A 212 12.40 -14.59 -10.40
N GLY A 213 13.31 -14.38 -11.34
CA GLY A 213 12.97 -13.96 -12.71
C GLY A 213 12.98 -12.45 -12.94
N VAL A 214 13.10 -11.65 -11.88
CA VAL A 214 13.34 -10.21 -11.98
C VAL A 214 14.85 -9.95 -12.07
N VAL A 215 15.29 -9.31 -13.14
CA VAL A 215 16.67 -8.82 -13.25
C VAL A 215 16.74 -7.50 -12.49
N PHE A 216 17.23 -7.57 -11.26
CA PHE A 216 17.42 -6.38 -10.43
C PHE A 216 18.74 -5.70 -10.77
N ASP A 217 18.66 -4.65 -11.59
CA ASP A 217 19.75 -3.71 -11.84
C ASP A 217 19.47 -2.39 -11.08
N PRO A 218 20.16 -2.12 -9.96
CA PRO A 218 19.93 -0.92 -9.17
C PRO A 218 20.12 0.39 -9.95
N GLU A 219 20.88 0.39 -11.05
CA GLU A 219 21.11 1.61 -11.85
C GLU A 219 19.90 1.98 -12.72
N LEU A 220 19.00 1.03 -12.97
CA LEU A 220 17.79 1.22 -13.77
C LEU A 220 16.52 1.38 -12.93
N CYS A 221 16.59 1.07 -11.63
CA CYS A 221 15.45 1.15 -10.73
C CYS A 221 15.27 2.57 -10.19
N LEU A 222 14.05 2.91 -9.80
CA LEU A 222 13.72 4.22 -9.24
C LEU A 222 13.03 4.07 -7.89
N VAL A 223 13.45 4.90 -6.92
CA VAL A 223 12.80 5.03 -5.61
C VAL A 223 11.79 6.17 -5.70
N LEU A 224 10.52 5.85 -5.48
CA LEU A 224 9.40 6.78 -5.53
C LEU A 224 8.91 7.02 -4.11
N LYS A 225 9.23 8.19 -3.57
CA LYS A 225 8.78 8.59 -2.23
C LYS A 225 7.42 9.27 -2.30
N GLY A 226 6.46 8.72 -1.56
CA GLY A 226 5.18 9.38 -1.30
C GLY A 226 5.33 10.41 -0.18
N GLY A 227 4.46 11.42 -0.18
CA GLY A 227 4.23 12.19 1.03
C GLY A 227 3.44 11.32 2.00
N HIS A 228 4.01 10.95 3.15
CA HIS A 228 3.28 10.33 4.26
C HIS A 228 2.23 11.34 4.75
N THR A 229 1.08 11.41 4.09
CA THR A 229 0.14 12.51 4.24
C THR A 229 -0.72 12.29 5.48
N LEU A 230 -0.16 12.60 6.66
CA LEU A 230 -0.96 13.02 7.80
C LEU A 230 -1.45 14.45 7.51
N ALA A 231 -2.70 14.74 7.86
CA ALA A 231 -3.57 15.79 7.28
C ALA A 231 -3.06 17.26 7.21
N SER A 232 -1.82 17.60 7.54
CA SER A 232 -1.31 18.98 7.48
C SER A 232 -0.27 19.27 6.39
N ASP A 233 0.40 18.28 5.80
CA ASP A 233 1.64 18.56 5.06
C ASP A 233 1.52 18.22 3.56
N LYS A 234 0.72 19.02 2.83
CA LYS A 234 0.86 19.12 1.36
C LYS A 234 2.16 19.85 1.03
N ILE A 235 3.29 19.14 1.02
CA ILE A 235 4.50 19.60 0.33
C ILE A 235 4.37 19.17 -1.13
N VAL A 236 4.06 20.13 -1.99
CA VAL A 236 4.13 19.98 -3.44
C VAL A 236 5.60 19.74 -3.81
N SER A 237 5.97 18.49 -4.11
CA SER A 237 7.26 18.18 -4.71
C SER A 237 7.19 18.49 -6.20
N THR A 238 7.76 19.63 -6.58
CA THR A 238 7.96 19.98 -7.99
C THR A 238 9.17 19.24 -8.53
N ASN A 239 8.95 18.17 -9.30
CA ASN A 239 9.80 17.74 -10.41
C ASN A 239 9.00 16.76 -11.29
N HIS A 240 8.16 17.32 -12.16
CA HIS A 240 7.58 16.57 -13.27
C HIS A 240 8.66 16.38 -14.34
N LEU A 241 9.24 15.19 -14.40
CA LEU A 241 9.69 14.67 -15.69
C LEU A 241 8.49 13.92 -16.29
N PRO A 242 7.88 14.42 -17.37
CA PRO A 242 6.88 13.65 -18.09
C PRO A 242 7.62 12.53 -18.81
N ILE A 243 7.58 11.32 -18.26
CA ILE A 243 7.81 10.12 -19.07
C ILE A 243 6.44 9.72 -19.59
N ASP A 244 6.15 10.13 -20.82
CA ASP A 244 4.99 9.65 -21.56
C ASP A 244 5.28 8.21 -22.00
N ILE A 245 4.70 7.25 -21.29
CA ILE A 245 4.77 5.81 -21.59
C ILE A 245 4.17 5.46 -22.97
N THR A 246 3.47 6.39 -23.62
CA THR A 246 2.97 6.23 -24.99
C THR A 246 4.07 6.42 -26.05
N GLU A 247 5.07 7.28 -25.80
CA GLU A 247 6.14 7.60 -26.77
C GLU A 247 7.21 6.50 -26.91
N LEU A 248 7.35 5.61 -25.92
CA LEU A 248 8.27 4.45 -26.01
C LEU A 248 7.84 3.42 -27.07
N ARG A 249 6.64 3.56 -27.67
CA ARG A 249 6.09 2.59 -28.63
C ARG A 249 6.46 2.82 -30.10
N GLU A 250 6.87 4.02 -30.53
CA GLU A 250 7.11 4.26 -31.96
C GLU A 250 8.56 4.01 -32.41
N ASP A 251 9.54 4.27 -31.55
CA ASP A 251 10.96 4.23 -31.96
C ASP A 251 11.53 2.82 -32.13
N LEU A 252 10.93 1.81 -31.51
CA LEU A 252 11.42 0.42 -31.54
C LEU A 252 10.84 -0.43 -32.69
N ILE A 253 9.89 0.08 -33.48
CA ILE A 253 9.38 -0.61 -34.67
C ILE A 253 10.38 -0.53 -35.85
N SER A 254 11.32 0.42 -35.85
CA SER A 254 12.28 0.59 -36.95
C SER A 254 13.56 -0.24 -36.84
N ALA A 255 13.87 -0.84 -35.68
CA ALA A 255 15.14 -1.55 -35.45
C ALA A 255 15.04 -3.09 -35.56
N GLY A 256 13.86 -3.66 -35.83
CA GLY A 256 13.63 -5.11 -35.91
C GLY A 256 13.55 -5.72 -37.31
N GLY A 257 13.80 -4.93 -38.37
CA GLY A 257 13.65 -5.37 -39.76
C GLY A 257 14.96 -5.83 -40.41
N MET A 258 15.47 -7.01 -40.04
CA MET A 258 16.45 -7.72 -40.87
C MET A 258 16.20 -9.24 -40.86
N ARG A 259 15.31 -9.66 -41.77
CA ARG A 259 15.42 -10.91 -42.56
C ARG A 259 14.94 -10.62 -43.97
#